data_AF-A0A6L4AQK7-F1
#
_entry.id   AF-A0A6L4AQK7-F1
#
_cell.length_a   1.000
_cell.length_b   1.000
_cell.length_c   1.000
_cell.angle_alpha   90.00
_cell.angle_beta   90.00
_cell.angle_gamma   90.00
#
_symmetry.space_group_name_H-M   'P 1'
#
loop_
_entity.id
_entity.type
_entity.pdbx_description
1 polymer ?
#
loop_
_entity_poly.entity_id
_entity_poly.type
_entity_poly.pdbx_seq_one_letter_code
_entity_poly.pdbx_strand_id
1 'polypeptide(L)'
;MKISEIRALIYALRCNRNALSGLPEAEFERTDVPARLNPFIEACKAVVIAPKFKQDIENRRVAVEKAEALIQLWHKKRSRQGRPDKPIKAG
;
A
#
# COMPACT_ATOMS: atom_id res chain seq x y z
N MET A 1 0.67 -2.52 -23.36
CA MET A 1 1.14 -3.49 -22.35
C MET A 1 0.39 -4.80 -22.53
N LYS A 2 1.10 -5.92 -22.62
CA LYS A 2 0.52 -7.26 -22.71
C LYS A 2 -0.07 -7.67 -21.35
N ILE A 3 -1.05 -8.58 -21.36
CA ILE A 3 -1.70 -9.04 -20.13
C ILE A 3 -0.70 -9.68 -19.15
N SER A 4 0.35 -10.34 -19.65
CA SER A 4 1.43 -10.90 -18.84
C SER A 4 2.22 -9.84 -18.06
N GLU A 5 2.49 -8.70 -18.68
CA GLU A 5 3.18 -7.57 -18.04
C GLU A 5 2.30 -6.92 -16.97
N ILE A 6 0.99 -6.80 -17.24
CA ILE A 6 0.02 -6.31 -16.25
C ILE A 6 -0.03 -7.25 -15.04
N ARG A 7 -0.04 -8.57 -15.25
CA ARG A 7 0.02 -9.56 -14.18
C ARG A 7 1.31 -9.45 -13.36
N ALA A 8 2.44 -9.25 -14.02
CA ALA A 8 3.72 -9.02 -13.35
C ALA A 8 3.70 -7.75 -12.50
N LEU A 9 3.09 -6.67 -13.00
CA LEU A 9 2.92 -5.42 -12.25
C LEU A 9 2.03 -5.61 -11.01
N ILE A 10 0.88 -6.28 -11.15
CA ILE A 10 -0.02 -6.60 -10.02
C ILE A 10 0.71 -7.48 -8.99
N TYR A 11 1.50 -8.45 -9.46
CA TYR A 11 2.31 -9.31 -8.59
C TYR A 11 3.37 -8.51 -7.83
N ALA A 12 4.09 -7.62 -8.51
CA ALA A 12 5.09 -6.75 -7.89
C ALA A 12 4.47 -5.86 -6.79
N LEU A 13 3.29 -5.29 -7.02
CA LEU A 13 2.55 -4.54 -6.00
C LEU A 13 2.23 -5.42 -4.78
N ARG A 14 1.75 -6.65 -5.00
CA ARG A 14 1.46 -7.60 -3.92
C ARG A 14 2.70 -7.97 -3.12
N CYS A 15 3.83 -8.22 -3.78
CA CYS A 15 5.08 -8.56 -3.12
C CYS A 15 5.61 -7.39 -2.29
N ASN A 16 5.63 -6.17 -2.83
CA ASN A 16 6.06 -4.98 -2.09
C ASN A 16 5.18 -4.73 -0.86
N ARG A 17 3.86 -4.82 -1.03
CA ARG A 17 2.92 -4.71 0.09
C ARG A 17 3.19 -5.78 1.15
N ASN A 18 3.36 -7.04 0.75
CA ASN A 18 3.60 -8.14 1.68
C ASN A 18 4.92 -7.94 2.46
N ALA A 19 5.98 -7.52 1.77
CA ALA A 19 7.26 -7.22 2.40
C ALA A 19 7.10 -6.12 3.46
N LEU A 20 6.38 -5.04 3.14
CA LEU A 20 6.12 -3.94 4.08
C LEU A 20 5.23 -4.37 5.25
N SER A 21 4.17 -5.14 5.01
CA SER A 21 3.30 -5.62 6.08
C SER A 21 3.97 -6.62 7.02
N GLY A 22 5.05 -7.26 6.56
CA GLY A 22 5.84 -8.19 7.35
C GLY A 22 6.95 -7.52 8.18
N LEU A 23 7.15 -6.21 8.05
CA LEU A 23 8.15 -5.49 8.83
C LEU A 23 7.77 -5.44 10.32
N PRO A 24 8.76 -5.47 11.23
CA PRO A 24 8.55 -5.11 12.63
C PRO A 24 7.91 -3.72 12.75
N GLU A 25 7.10 -3.50 13.78
CA GLU A 25 6.34 -2.25 13.92
C GLU A 25 7.21 -0.98 13.88
N ALA A 26 8.33 -0.98 14.61
CA ALA A 26 9.27 0.14 14.63
C ALA A 26 9.91 0.41 13.25
N GLU A 27 10.16 -0.63 12.45
CA GLU A 27 10.69 -0.50 11.09
C GLU A 27 9.60 -0.04 10.11
N PHE A 28 8.39 -0.56 10.26
CA PHE A 28 7.24 -0.19 9.45
C PHE A 28 6.94 1.31 9.57
N GLU A 29 6.97 1.86 10.79
CA GLU A 29 6.73 3.28 11.05
C GLU A 29 7.82 4.19 10.49
N ARG A 30 9.08 3.73 10.52
CA ARG A 30 10.24 4.47 9.97
C ARG A 30 10.34 4.39 8.45
N THR A 31 9.73 3.38 7.84
CA THR A 31 9.75 3.18 6.39
C THR A 31 8.78 4.14 5.71
N ASP A 32 9.20 4.76 4.61
CA ASP A 32 8.30 5.53 3.75
C ASP A 32 7.44 4.58 2.90
N VAL A 33 6.38 4.04 3.53
CA VAL A 33 5.42 3.12 2.92
C VAL A 33 4.74 3.75 1.68
N PRO A 34 4.26 5.01 1.72
CA PRO A 34 3.71 5.66 0.54
C PRO A 34 4.69 5.73 -0.63
N ALA A 35 5.94 6.16 -0.42
CA ALA A 35 6.93 6.27 -1.49
C ALA A 35 7.22 4.91 -2.16
N ARG A 36 7.13 3.81 -1.41
CA ARG A 36 7.32 2.46 -1.95
C ARG A 36 6.12 1.90 -2.70
N LEU A 37 4.90 2.25 -2.32
CA LEU A 37 3.69 1.65 -2.90
C LEU A 37 3.03 2.51 -3.98
N ASN A 38 3.06 3.84 -3.84
CA ASN A 38 2.40 4.76 -4.77
C ASN A 38 2.81 4.56 -6.24
N PRO A 39 4.11 4.37 -6.59
CA PRO A 39 4.48 4.16 -7.99
C PRO A 39 3.79 2.94 -8.61
N PHE A 40 3.64 1.85 -7.86
CA PHE A 40 2.97 0.64 -8.32
C PHE A 40 1.45 0.77 -8.35
N ILE A 41 0.87 1.50 -7.38
CA ILE A 41 -0.56 1.79 -7.33
C ILE A 41 -0.96 2.61 -8.56
N GLU A 42 -0.25 3.71 -8.84
CA GLU A 42 -0.53 4.57 -9.98
C GLU A 42 -0.33 3.85 -11.31
N ALA A 43 0.75 3.06 -11.43
CA ALA A 43 0.94 2.21 -12.60
C ALA A 43 -0.21 1.20 -12.77
N CYS A 44 -0.69 0.56 -11.70
CA CYS A 44 -1.84 -0.35 -11.78
C CYS A 44 -3.13 0.38 -12.17
N LYS A 45 -3.38 1.59 -11.65
CA LYS A 45 -4.57 2.37 -11.99
C LYS A 45 -4.56 2.83 -13.46
N ALA A 46 -3.39 3.16 -13.99
CA ALA A 46 -3.23 3.66 -15.35
C ALA A 46 -3.39 2.58 -16.44
N VAL A 47 -3.18 1.29 -16.13
CA VAL A 47 -3.32 0.23 -17.15
C VAL A 47 -4.78 -0.08 -17.47
N VAL A 48 -5.09 -0.21 -18.75
CA VAL A 48 -6.41 -0.68 -19.22
C VAL A 48 -6.35 -2.18 -19.47
N ILE A 49 -7.23 -2.93 -18.81
CA ILE A 49 -7.38 -4.38 -19.00
C ILE A 49 -8.64 -4.62 -19.83
N ALA A 50 -8.52 -5.42 -20.90
CA ALA A 50 -9.67 -5.73 -21.75
C ALA A 50 -10.76 -6.48 -20.93
N PRO A 51 -12.06 -6.19 -21.14
CA PRO A 51 -13.16 -6.72 -20.32
C PRO A 51 -13.24 -8.25 -20.22
N LYS A 52 -12.70 -8.96 -21.22
CA LYS A 52 -12.64 -10.44 -21.21
C LYS A 52 -11.77 -11.01 -20.09
N PHE A 53 -10.82 -10.23 -19.55
CA PHE A 53 -9.92 -10.64 -18.47
C PHE A 53 -10.48 -10.27 -17.09
N LYS A 54 -11.70 -10.74 -16.77
CA LYS A 54 -12.42 -10.39 -15.53
C LYS A 54 -11.60 -10.63 -14.26
N GLN A 55 -10.90 -11.77 -14.19
CA GLN A 55 -10.09 -12.12 -13.01
C GLN A 55 -8.92 -11.15 -12.82
N ASP A 56 -8.28 -10.70 -13.90
CA ASP A 56 -7.15 -9.76 -13.83
C ASP A 56 -7.61 -8.37 -13.39
N ILE A 57 -8.81 -7.94 -13.83
CA ILE A 57 -9.44 -6.70 -13.38
C ILE A 57 -9.69 -6.75 -11.86
N GLU A 58 -10.26 -7.85 -11.36
CA GLU A 58 -10.51 -8.01 -9.93
C GLU A 58 -9.21 -8.14 -9.12
N ASN A 59 -8.24 -8.92 -9.61
CA ASN A 59 -6.93 -9.05 -8.97
C ASN A 59 -6.24 -7.70 -8.83
N ARG A 60 -6.31 -6.85 -9.87
CA ARG A 60 -5.79 -5.49 -9.84
C ARG A 60 -6.52 -4.64 -8.79
N ARG A 61 -7.86 -4.66 -8.79
CA ARG A 61 -8.68 -3.91 -7.83
C ARG A 61 -8.29 -4.26 -6.39
N VAL A 62 -8.29 -5.55 -6.06
CA VAL A 62 -7.95 -6.05 -4.73
C VAL A 62 -6.50 -5.72 -4.34
N ALA A 63 -5.56 -5.79 -5.29
CA ALA A 63 -4.16 -5.45 -5.03
C ALA A 63 -3.99 -3.97 -4.66
N VAL A 64 -4.64 -3.08 -5.41
CA VAL A 64 -4.65 -1.63 -5.17
C VAL A 64 -5.31 -1.31 -3.83
N GLU A 65 -6.54 -1.79 -3.58
CA GLU A 65 -7.28 -1.53 -2.34
C GLU A 65 -6.49 -1.95 -1.10
N LYS A 66 -5.84 -3.12 -1.14
CA LYS A 66 -5.01 -3.60 -0.02
C LYS A 66 -3.74 -2.78 0.18
N ALA A 67 -3.15 -2.25 -0.90
CA ALA A 67 -1.97 -1.39 -0.79
C ALA A 67 -2.34 -0.02 -0.21
N GLU A 68 -3.45 0.57 -0.67
CA GLU A 68 -4.00 1.82 -0.11
C GLU A 68 -4.37 1.67 1.37
N ALA A 69 -4.99 0.55 1.75
CA ALA A 69 -5.30 0.25 3.15
C ALA A 69 -4.02 0.19 4.03
N LEU A 70 -2.92 -0.35 3.50
CA LEU A 70 -1.64 -0.40 4.22
C LEU A 70 -1.03 1.01 4.40
N ILE A 71 -1.13 1.86 3.39
CA ILE A 71 -0.74 3.28 3.48
C ILE A 71 -1.57 4.00 4.56
N GLN A 72 -2.88 3.79 4.57
CA GLN A 72 -3.76 4.37 5.59
C GLN A 72 -3.42 3.87 7.00
N LEU A 73 -3.10 2.59 7.16
CA LEU A 73 -2.61 2.04 8.43
C LEU A 73 -1.31 2.72 8.87
N TRP A 74 -0.36 2.90 7.95
CA TRP A 74 0.90 3.59 8.22
C TRP A 74 0.67 5.03 8.69
N HIS A 75 -0.19 5.80 8.02
CA HIS A 75 -0.55 7.15 8.46
C HIS A 75 -1.17 7.17 9.87
N LYS A 76 -2.05 6.21 10.18
CA LYS A 76 -2.64 6.07 11.53
C LYS A 76 -1.59 5.78 12.60
N LYS A 77 -0.56 4.97 12.30
CA LYS A 77 0.53 4.70 13.24
C LYS A 77 1.43 5.93 13.45
N ARG A 78 1.84 6.58 12.36
CA ARG A 78 2.70 7.77 12.43
C ARG A 78 2.02 8.96 13.13
N SER A 79 0.72 9.15 12.92
CA SER A 79 -0.05 10.22 13.59
C SER A 79 -0.22 9.99 15.10
N ARG A 80 -0.17 8.74 15.58
CA ARG A 80 -0.17 8.43 17.01
C ARG A 80 1.16 8.83 17.68
N GLN A 81 2.30 8.65 17.00
CA GLN A 81 3.61 9.13 17.49
C GLN A 81 3.74 10.66 17.53
N GLY A 82 2.98 11.38 16.69
CA GLY A 82 2.96 12.85 16.66
C GLY A 82 2.14 13.50 17.78
N ARG A 83 1.48 12.73 18.66
CA ARG A 83 0.87 13.29 19.88
C ARG A 83 1.91 13.30 20.99
N PRO A 84 2.45 14.47 21.40
CA PRO A 84 3.12 14.53 22.69
C PRO A 84 2.06 14.17 23.74
N ASP A 85 2.34 13.18 24.58
CA ASP A 85 1.64 13.02 25.85
C ASP A 85 1.66 14.39 26.53
N LYS A 86 0.48 15.02 26.64
CA LYS A 86 0.35 16.21 27.47
C LYS A 86 0.71 15.77 28.89
N PRO A 87 1.77 16.32 29.52
CA PRO A 87 1.94 16.09 30.93
C PRO A 87 0.74 16.71 31.65
N ILE A 88 0.13 15.91 32.51
CA ILE A 88 -0.89 16.31 33.47
C ILE A 88 -0.31 17.47 34.29
N LYS A 89 -0.85 18.68 34.13
CA LYS A 89 -0.71 19.71 35.15
C LYS A 89 -1.92 19.60 36.07
N ALA A 90 -1.69 18.95 37.22
CA ALA A 90 -2.50 19.14 38.40
C ALA A 90 -2.40 20.62 38.82
N GLY A 91 -3.54 21.24 39.02
CA GLY A 91 -3.72 22.58 39.57
C GLY A 91 -5.03 22.60 40.33
#